data_AF-A0A6C0F5W2-F1
#
_entry.id   AF-A0A6C0F5W2-F1
#
_cell.length_a   1.000
_cell.length_b   1.000
_cell.length_c   1.000
_cell.angle_alpha   90.00
_cell.angle_beta   90.00
_cell.angle_gamma   90.00
#
_symmetry.space_group_name_H-M   'P 1'
#
loop_
_entity.id
_entity.type
_entity.pdbx_description
1 polymer ?
#
loop_
_entity_poly.entity_id
_entity_poly.type
_entity_poly.pdbx_seq_one_letter_code
_entity_poly.pdbx_strand_id
1 'polypeptide(L)'
;MEMPIIAIKFLTVIMFLISGFYKLYDPSIGINKLMKCQKNLFSNNLNLVKTIVFLAGIWEVIASLLVLYKNDQNCIYALYSLVVFTILATLLCHFPPVGFTYYPFISNITTIGGLLALIKLIQTT
;
A
#
# COMPACT_ATOMS: atom_id res chain seq x y z
N MET A 1 3.28 -8.42 -27.22
CA MET A 1 2.22 -7.87 -26.35
C MET A 1 2.58 -7.94 -24.85
N GLU A 2 3.74 -8.50 -24.47
CA GLU A 2 4.15 -8.68 -23.06
C GLU A 2 4.80 -7.43 -22.43
N MET A 3 5.57 -6.67 -23.21
CA MET A 3 6.20 -5.42 -22.77
C MET A 3 5.25 -4.37 -22.15
N PRO A 4 4.04 -4.10 -22.69
CA PRO A 4 3.13 -3.13 -22.06
C PRO A 4 2.65 -3.59 -20.68
N ILE A 5 2.42 -4.90 -20.47
CA ILE A 5 1.92 -5.41 -19.19
C ILE A 5 2.98 -5.28 -18.11
N ILE A 6 4.24 -5.62 -18.41
CA ILE A 6 5.35 -5.46 -17.47
C ILE A 6 5.50 -3.99 -17.04
N ALA A 7 5.44 -3.06 -17.99
CA ALA A 7 5.51 -1.64 -17.71
C ALA A 7 4.34 -1.16 -16.84
N ILE A 8 3.12 -1.60 -17.12
CA ILE A 8 1.94 -1.27 -16.31
C ILE A 8 2.07 -1.82 -14.89
N LYS A 9 2.49 -3.08 -14.72
CA LYS A 9 2.74 -3.69 -13.40
C LYS A 9 3.75 -2.84 -12.63
N PHE A 10 4.86 -2.49 -13.26
CA PHE A 10 5.91 -1.67 -12.65
C PHE A 10 5.40 -0.29 -12.20
N LEU A 11 4.78 0.46 -13.11
CA LEU A 11 4.26 1.80 -12.79
C LEU A 11 3.19 1.78 -11.70
N THR A 12 2.38 0.72 -11.64
CA THR A 12 1.32 0.57 -10.64
C THR A 12 1.87 0.29 -9.25
N VAL A 13 2.90 -0.56 -9.13
CA VAL A 13 3.41 -1.00 -7.82
C VAL A 13 4.63 -0.25 -7.30
N ILE A 14 5.28 0.57 -8.13
CA ILE A 14 6.51 1.27 -7.74
C ILE A 14 6.33 2.14 -6.49
N MET A 15 5.17 2.78 -6.32
CA MET A 15 4.91 3.60 -5.12
C MET A 15 4.87 2.76 -3.84
N PHE A 16 4.32 1.55 -3.89
CA PHE A 16 4.28 0.64 -2.75
C PHE A 16 5.69 0.12 -2.46
N LEU A 17 6.45 -0.23 -3.50
CA LEU A 17 7.83 -0.68 -3.35
C LEU A 17 8.72 0.40 -2.69
N ILE A 18 8.67 1.63 -3.19
CA ILE A 18 9.42 2.76 -2.63
C ILE A 18 8.95 3.06 -1.20
N SER A 19 7.63 3.10 -0.96
CA SER A 19 7.10 3.35 0.37
C SER A 19 7.51 2.27 1.38
N GLY A 20 7.49 1.00 0.96
CA GLY A 20 7.87 -0.13 1.79
C GLY A 20 9.34 -0.09 2.17
N PHE A 21 10.24 0.13 1.20
CA PHE A 21 11.66 0.31 1.49
C PHE A 21 11.91 1.50 2.41
N TYR A 22 11.21 2.61 2.21
CA TYR A 22 11.36 3.78 3.06
C TYR A 22 10.94 3.51 4.52
N LYS A 23 9.85 2.75 4.74
CA LYS A 23 9.44 2.33 6.09
C LYS A 23 10.46 1.42 6.77
N LEU A 24 11.23 0.63 6.00
CA LEU A 24 12.27 -0.24 6.52
C LEU A 24 13.60 0.49 6.79
N TYR A 25 13.95 1.45 5.93
CA TYR A 25 15.18 2.25 6.06
C TYR A 25 15.06 3.34 7.13
N ASP A 26 13.99 4.14 7.07
CA ASP A 26 13.70 5.21 8.02
C ASP A 26 12.26 5.07 8.56
N PRO A 27 12.04 4.20 9.55
CA PRO A 27 10.71 3.99 10.12
C PRO A 27 10.17 5.23 10.87
N SER A 28 11.03 6.21 11.20
CA SER A 28 10.65 7.38 12.01
C SER A 28 9.50 8.17 11.38
N ILE A 29 9.48 8.26 10.05
CA ILE A 29 8.45 8.99 9.29
C ILE A 29 7.12 8.23 9.32
N GLY A 30 7.16 6.91 9.15
CA GLY A 30 5.96 6.06 9.26
C GLY A 30 5.38 6.10 10.68
N ILE A 31 6.23 6.05 11.70
CA ILE A 31 5.86 6.14 13.11
C ILE A 31 5.21 7.48 13.43
N ASN A 32 5.85 8.59 13.03
CA ASN A 32 5.33 9.94 13.23
C ASN A 32 3.99 10.15 12.52
N LYS A 33 3.84 9.62 11.29
CA LYS A 33 2.58 9.68 10.54
C LYS A 33 1.48 8.89 11.27
N LEU A 34 1.74 7.64 11.66
CA LEU A 34 0.73 6.81 12.33
C LEU A 34 0.31 7.38 13.68
N MET A 35 1.26 7.90 14.49
CA MET A 35 0.95 8.54 15.76
C MET A 35 0.15 9.84 15.60
N LYS A 36 0.42 10.62 14.55
CA LYS A 36 -0.39 11.82 14.24
C LYS A 36 -1.81 11.44 13.81
N CYS A 37 -1.93 10.43 12.96
CA CYS A 37 -3.22 9.96 12.45
C CYS A 37 -4.09 9.32 13.54
N GLN A 38 -3.48 8.56 14.46
CA GLN A 38 -4.19 7.76 15.45
C GLN A 38 -3.70 8.08 16.86
N LYS A 39 -3.76 9.37 17.21
CA LYS A 39 -3.27 9.91 18.48
C LYS A 39 -3.89 9.22 19.70
N ASN A 40 -5.19 8.91 19.64
CA ASN A 40 -5.91 8.30 20.77
C ASN A 40 -5.62 6.80 20.93
N LEU A 41 -5.41 6.06 19.83
CA LEU A 41 -5.17 4.62 19.88
C LEU A 41 -3.72 4.28 20.27
N PHE A 42 -2.76 5.12 19.89
CA PHE A 42 -1.34 4.78 19.99
C PHE A 42 -0.52 5.71 20.88
N SER A 43 -1.14 6.63 21.64
CA SER A 43 -0.43 7.62 22.48
C SER A 43 0.58 7.00 23.44
N ASN A 44 0.33 5.78 23.91
CA ASN A 44 1.10 5.15 24.99
C ASN A 44 1.92 3.93 24.53
N ASN A 45 1.90 3.57 23.24
CA ASN A 45 2.47 2.29 22.80
C ASN A 45 3.36 2.42 21.55
N LEU A 46 4.47 3.14 21.72
CA LEU A 46 5.46 3.39 20.65
C LEU A 46 6.04 2.10 20.06
N ASN A 47 6.24 1.07 20.88
CA ASN A 47 6.76 -0.23 20.42
C ASN A 47 5.77 -0.90 19.46
N LEU A 48 4.48 -0.86 19.77
CA LEU A 48 3.43 -1.38 18.90
C LEU A 48 3.39 -0.62 17.56
N VAL A 49 3.48 0.71 17.59
CA VAL A 49 3.54 1.53 16.36
C VAL A 49 4.73 1.18 15.50
N LYS A 50 5.92 1.03 16.11
CA LYS A 50 7.14 0.58 15.42
C LYS A 50 6.92 -0.76 14.73
N THR A 51 6.33 -1.73 15.43
CA THR A 51 6.03 -3.05 14.88
C THR A 51 5.05 -2.97 13.72
N ILE A 52 3.97 -2.19 13.83
CA ILE A 52 3.00 -2.00 12.73
C ILE A 52 3.67 -1.42 11.50
N VAL A 53 4.45 -0.34 11.65
CA VAL A 53 5.13 0.33 10.54
C VAL A 53 6.14 -0.60 9.86
N PHE A 54 6.87 -1.39 10.65
CA PHE A 54 7.81 -2.38 10.14
C PHE A 54 7.09 -3.49 9.35
N LEU A 55 6.03 -4.07 9.90
CA LEU A 55 5.22 -5.09 9.23
C LEU A 55 4.55 -4.55 7.96
N ALA A 56 4.08 -3.31 7.98
CA ALA A 56 3.55 -2.62 6.81
C ALA A 56 4.61 -2.48 5.70
N GLY A 57 5.85 -2.13 6.06
CA GLY A 57 6.96 -2.05 5.10
C GLY A 57 7.28 -3.40 4.46
N ILE A 58 7.36 -4.47 5.26
CA ILE A 58 7.57 -5.84 4.76
C ILE A 58 6.44 -6.24 3.81
N TRP A 59 5.18 -5.98 4.20
CA TRP A 59 4.00 -6.31 3.41
C TRP A 59 4.08 -5.65 2.03
N GLU A 60 4.29 -4.34 1.97
CA GLU A 60 4.33 -3.61 0.69
C GLU A 60 5.47 -4.09 -0.21
N VAL A 61 6.65 -4.34 0.33
CA VAL A 61 7.80 -4.82 -0.45
C VAL A 61 7.52 -6.20 -1.00
N ILE A 62 7.11 -7.16 -0.18
CA ILE A 62 6.85 -8.53 -0.62
C ILE A 62 5.73 -8.56 -1.67
N ALA A 63 4.62 -7.87 -1.41
CA ALA A 63 3.51 -7.84 -2.35
C ALA A 63 3.93 -7.19 -3.68
N SER A 64 4.65 -6.07 -3.65
CA SER A 64 5.13 -5.41 -4.87
C SER A 64 6.09 -6.28 -5.67
N LEU A 65 7.02 -6.97 -5.02
CA LEU A 65 7.94 -7.90 -5.68
C LEU A 65 7.19 -9.08 -6.31
N LEU A 66 6.22 -9.66 -5.60
CA LEU A 66 5.38 -10.73 -6.15
C LEU A 66 4.61 -10.25 -7.39
N VAL A 67 4.06 -9.03 -7.38
CA VAL A 67 3.45 -8.46 -8.57
C VAL A 67 4.47 -8.37 -9.69
N LEU A 68 5.67 -7.82 -9.48
CA LEU A 68 6.64 -7.65 -10.56
C LEU A 68 7.10 -8.98 -11.17
N TYR A 69 7.43 -9.98 -10.35
CA TYR A 69 8.13 -11.19 -10.79
C TYR A 69 7.23 -12.39 -11.10
N LYS A 70 5.97 -12.39 -10.64
CA LYS A 70 5.03 -13.49 -10.91
C LYS A 70 4.02 -13.08 -11.97
N ASN A 71 3.59 -14.06 -12.77
CA ASN A 71 2.53 -13.92 -13.78
C ASN A 71 1.39 -14.94 -13.56
N ASP A 72 1.38 -15.61 -12.40
CA ASP A 72 0.40 -16.62 -12.03
C ASP A 72 -0.60 -16.08 -10.99
N GLN A 73 -1.36 -16.98 -10.37
CA GLN A 73 -2.30 -16.66 -9.29
C GLN A 73 -1.65 -15.90 -8.12
N ASN A 74 -0.35 -16.07 -7.88
CA ASN A 74 0.35 -15.34 -6.81
C ASN A 74 0.45 -13.85 -7.10
N CYS A 75 0.55 -13.45 -8.38
CA CYS A 75 0.49 -12.04 -8.77
C CYS A 75 -0.88 -11.44 -8.43
N ILE A 76 -1.96 -12.17 -8.71
CA ILE A 76 -3.33 -11.73 -8.41
C ILE A 76 -3.54 -11.61 -6.89
N TYR A 77 -3.09 -12.60 -6.10
CA TYR A 77 -3.15 -12.52 -4.65
C TYR A 77 -2.33 -11.37 -4.08
N ALA A 78 -1.17 -11.07 -4.65
CA ALA A 78 -0.36 -9.92 -4.26
C ALA A 78 -1.06 -8.59 -4.55
N LEU A 79 -1.75 -8.46 -5.70
CA LEU A 79 -2.55 -7.28 -6.02
C LEU A 79 -3.74 -7.10 -5.06
N TYR A 80 -4.48 -8.16 -4.75
CA TYR A 80 -5.53 -8.10 -3.73
C TYR A 80 -4.98 -7.74 -2.35
N SER A 81 -3.81 -8.26 -2.01
CA SER A 81 -3.11 -7.91 -0.77
C SER A 81 -2.78 -6.42 -0.68
N LEU A 82 -2.33 -5.79 -1.78
CA LEU A 82 -2.11 -4.34 -1.86
C LEU A 82 -3.43 -3.54 -1.78
N VAL A 83 -4.53 -4.06 -2.33
CA VAL A 83 -5.87 -3.45 -2.19
C VAL A 83 -6.28 -3.43 -0.73
N VAL A 84 -6.19 -4.57 -0.03
CA VAL A 84 -6.53 -4.66 1.40
C VAL A 84 -5.64 -3.73 2.23
N PHE A 85 -4.34 -3.72 1.97
CA PHE A 85 -3.40 -2.81 2.63
C PHE A 85 -3.81 -1.34 2.44
N THR A 86 -4.15 -0.95 1.21
CA THR A 86 -4.56 0.42 0.88
C THR A 86 -5.86 0.80 1.59
N ILE A 87 -6.84 -0.10 1.64
CA ILE A 87 -8.10 0.11 2.39
C ILE A 87 -7.80 0.33 3.87
N LEU A 88 -7.00 -0.54 4.49
CA LEU A 88 -6.64 -0.44 5.90
C LEU A 88 -5.91 0.89 6.20
N ALA A 89 -4.90 1.25 5.40
CA ALA A 89 -4.17 2.50 5.56
C ALA A 89 -5.08 3.72 5.41
N THR A 90 -6.04 3.67 4.49
CA THR A 90 -7.01 4.75 4.24
C THR A 90 -7.96 4.93 5.41
N LEU A 91 -8.56 3.83 5.89
CA LEU A 91 -9.49 3.88 7.03
C LEU A 91 -8.78 4.30 8.31
N LEU A 92 -7.54 3.85 8.52
CA LEU A 92 -6.76 4.21 9.70
C LEU A 92 -6.27 5.67 9.68
N CYS A 93 -5.88 6.22 8.52
CA CYS A 93 -5.19 7.51 8.50
C CYS A 93 -6.01 8.67 7.92
N HIS A 94 -7.05 8.39 7.14
CA HIS A 94 -7.71 9.38 6.29
C HIS A 94 -9.24 9.39 6.42
N PHE A 95 -9.81 8.52 7.27
CA PHE A 95 -11.23 8.55 7.59
C PHE A 95 -11.50 9.29 8.91
N PRO A 96 -12.54 10.13 9.00
CA PRO A 96 -13.46 10.53 7.94
C PRO A 96 -12.80 11.47 6.90
N PRO A 97 -13.23 11.45 5.63
CA PRO A 97 -12.61 12.22 4.55
C PRO A 97 -13.08 13.69 4.56
N VAL A 98 -12.59 14.47 5.52
CA VAL A 98 -12.97 15.88 5.71
C VAL A 98 -11.73 16.77 5.85
N GLY A 99 -11.80 18.00 5.32
CA GLY A 99 -10.67 18.93 5.36
C GLY A 99 -9.40 18.34 4.74
N PHE A 100 -8.29 18.35 5.50
CA PHE A 100 -6.98 17.91 5.02
C PHE A 100 -6.87 16.40 4.71
N THR A 101 -7.81 15.56 5.16
CA THR A 101 -7.79 14.11 4.86
C THR A 101 -8.53 13.73 3.59
N TYR A 102 -9.29 14.64 2.98
CA TYR A 102 -10.11 14.37 1.80
C TYR A 102 -9.28 13.92 0.58
N TYR A 103 -8.28 14.69 0.18
CA TYR A 103 -7.46 14.36 -1.00
C TYR A 103 -6.66 13.06 -0.85
N PRO A 104 -5.98 12.80 0.29
CA PRO A 104 -5.35 11.50 0.53
C PRO A 104 -6.33 10.33 0.46
N PHE A 105 -7.54 10.50 0.99
CA PHE A 105 -8.58 9.46 0.94
C PHE A 105 -9.00 9.15 -0.51
N ILE A 106 -9.32 10.18 -1.30
CA ILE A 106 -9.72 10.02 -2.70
C ILE A 106 -8.57 9.44 -3.54
N SER A 107 -7.33 9.88 -3.33
CA SER A 107 -6.16 9.32 -4.02
C SER A 107 -6.05 7.81 -3.79
N ASN A 108 -6.25 7.35 -2.56
CA ASN A 108 -6.18 5.93 -2.25
C ASN A 108 -7.34 5.12 -2.86
N ILE A 109 -8.53 5.71 -3.01
CA ILE A 109 -9.64 5.08 -3.76
C ILE A 109 -9.24 4.89 -5.22
N THR A 110 -8.65 5.90 -5.85
CA THR A 110 -8.14 5.79 -7.23
C THR A 110 -7.07 4.71 -7.34
N THR A 111 -6.16 4.62 -6.37
CA THR A 111 -5.16 3.54 -6.28
C THR A 111 -5.81 2.16 -6.21
N ILE A 112 -6.85 1.98 -5.39
CA ILE A 112 -7.60 0.72 -5.30
C ILE A 112 -8.21 0.37 -6.67
N GLY A 113 -8.83 1.35 -7.33
CA GLY A 113 -9.38 1.17 -8.68
C GLY A 113 -8.31 0.73 -9.70
N GLY A 114 -7.13 1.35 -9.67
CA GLY A 114 -6.01 1.00 -10.55
C GLY A 114 -5.50 -0.42 -10.31
N LEU A 115 -5.37 -0.85 -9.05
CA LEU A 115 -4.98 -2.22 -8.71
C LEU A 115 -6.03 -3.25 -9.18
N LEU A 116 -7.31 -2.97 -8.97
CA LEU A 116 -8.40 -3.85 -9.42
C LEU A 116 -8.48 -3.94 -10.96
N ALA A 117 -8.24 -2.82 -11.66
CA ALA A 117 -8.16 -2.81 -13.12
C ALA A 117 -7.00 -3.67 -13.62
N LEU A 118 -5.83 -3.61 -12.96
CA LEU A 118 -4.68 -4.46 -13.29
C LEU A 118 -4.97 -5.95 -13.05
N ILE A 119 -5.68 -6.31 -11.97
CA ILE A 119 -6.14 -7.69 -11.75
C ILE A 119 -6.99 -8.16 -12.92
N LYS A 120 -7.98 -7.36 -13.33
CA LYS A 120 -8.87 -7.73 -14.43
C LYS A 120 -8.10 -7.90 -15.74
N LEU A 121 -7.13 -7.03 -16.02
CA LEU A 121 -6.28 -7.11 -17.20
C LEU A 121 -5.49 -8.43 -17.24
N ILE A 122 -4.81 -8.78 -16.15
CA ILE A 122 -4.00 -10.01 -16.05
C ILE A 122 -4.86 -11.27 -16.20
N GLN A 123 -6.11 -11.25 -15.72
CA GLN A 123 -7.02 -12.40 -15.88
C GLN A 123 -7.53 -12.61 -17.31
N THR A 124 -7.48 -11.56 -18.14
CA THR A 124 -7.98 -11.61 -19.53
C THR A 124 -6.88 -11.85 -20.57
N THR A 125 -5.62 -11.85 -20.15
CA THR A 125 -4.44 -12.10 -20.98
C THR A 125 -3.97 -13.54 -20.80
#